data_AF-A0A4S8LAU7-F1
#
_entry.id   AF-A0A4S8LAU7-F1
#
_cell.length_a   1.000
_cell.length_b   1.000
_cell.length_c   1.000
_cell.angle_alpha   90.00
_cell.angle_beta   90.00
_cell.angle_gamma   90.00
#
_symmetry.space_group_name_H-M   'P 1'
#
loop_
_entity.id
_entity.type
_entity.pdbx_description
1 polymer ?
#
loop_
_entity_poly.entity_id
_entity_poly.type
_entity_poly.pdbx_seq_one_letter_code
_entity_poly.pdbx_strand_id
1 'polypeptide(L)'
;CDSIELNGEKKSRDKVRSTYNHAQKIRAAMTFTFNRLGHGLEAWHESEVTGEMKGNPSVSQALTSYMVSLRRRKVQEGETPTSSRAVTAEIIGQMFDFNHQPENWELGSYKPTSRKDARKQWGGPNFRRLLQVAYTAAFLCLLRFDEVLKIQVHEIEPVPGNDHILKITLPFRKTDQFGGRSLQLIQLQLLTLYP
;
A
#
# COMPACT_ATOMS: atom_id res chain seq x y z
N CYS A 1 -12.47 -12.61 -16.86
CA CYS A 1 -11.65 -11.42 -16.55
C CYS A 1 -11.51 -10.50 -17.76
N ASP A 2 -10.95 -10.99 -18.86
CA ASP A 2 -10.67 -10.15 -20.04
C ASP A 2 -11.92 -9.73 -20.82
N SER A 3 -11.80 -8.65 -21.58
CA SER A 3 -12.81 -8.11 -22.50
C SER A 3 -12.77 -8.70 -23.90
N ILE A 4 -11.76 -9.52 -24.16
CA ILE A 4 -11.57 -10.26 -25.40
C ILE A 4 -11.87 -11.75 -25.13
N GLU A 5 -12.56 -12.40 -26.06
CA GLU A 5 -12.80 -13.85 -26.08
C GLU A 5 -11.60 -14.61 -26.67
N LEU A 6 -11.57 -15.94 -26.53
CA LEU A 6 -10.45 -16.75 -27.02
C LEU A 6 -10.32 -16.72 -28.55
N ASN A 7 -11.42 -16.44 -29.25
CA ASN A 7 -11.46 -16.22 -30.70
C ASN A 7 -11.02 -14.80 -31.12
N GLY A 8 -10.66 -13.92 -30.17
CA GLY A 8 -10.25 -12.55 -30.44
C GLY A 8 -11.40 -11.53 -30.52
N GLU A 9 -12.66 -11.97 -30.40
CA GLU A 9 -13.81 -11.07 -30.46
C GLU A 9 -13.99 -10.29 -29.15
N LYS A 10 -14.58 -9.10 -29.24
CA LYS A 10 -14.93 -8.31 -28.05
C LYS A 10 -16.14 -8.94 -27.36
N LYS A 11 -16.01 -9.22 -26.07
CA LYS A 11 -17.16 -9.63 -25.24
C LYS A 11 -18.21 -8.54 -25.21
N SER A 12 -19.49 -8.95 -25.24
CA SER A 12 -20.61 -8.03 -24.94
C SER A 12 -20.40 -7.33 -23.60
N ARG A 13 -20.98 -6.13 -23.48
CA ARG A 13 -21.00 -5.33 -22.25
C ARG A 13 -21.87 -5.97 -21.17
N ASP A 14 -22.87 -6.77 -21.57
CA ASP A 14 -23.82 -7.41 -20.64
C ASP A 14 -23.23 -8.63 -19.92
N LYS A 15 -22.10 -9.15 -20.41
CA LYS A 15 -21.40 -10.26 -19.74
C LYS A 15 -20.60 -9.73 -18.55
N VAL A 16 -20.88 -10.26 -17.35
CA VAL A 16 -20.13 -9.97 -16.12
C VAL A 16 -18.65 -10.33 -16.30
N ARG A 17 -17.75 -9.40 -15.95
CA ARG A 17 -16.29 -9.59 -16.03
C ARG A 17 -15.68 -9.51 -14.64
N SER A 18 -14.94 -10.55 -14.25
CA SER A 18 -14.15 -10.53 -13.02
C SER A 18 -12.97 -9.54 -13.11
N THR A 19 -12.56 -9.03 -11.95
CA THR A 19 -11.48 -8.04 -11.78
C THR A 19 -10.09 -8.61 -12.11
N TYR A 20 -9.11 -7.72 -12.30
CA TYR A 20 -7.70 -8.10 -12.42
C TYR A 20 -7.22 -8.87 -11.19
N ASN A 21 -7.66 -8.47 -9.99
CA ASN A 21 -7.33 -9.19 -8.75
C ASN A 21 -7.83 -10.65 -8.77
N HIS A 22 -9.00 -10.90 -9.34
CA HIS A 22 -9.48 -12.27 -9.54
C HIS A 22 -8.56 -13.08 -10.46
N ALA A 23 -8.09 -12.49 -11.56
CA ALA A 23 -7.10 -13.13 -12.44
C ALA A 23 -5.76 -13.42 -11.71
N GLN A 24 -5.30 -12.51 -10.85
CA GLN A 24 -4.10 -12.73 -10.04
C GLN A 24 -4.26 -13.91 -9.07
N LYS A 25 -5.42 -14.03 -8.43
CA LYS A 25 -5.72 -15.16 -7.54
C LYS A 25 -5.73 -16.48 -8.29
N ILE A 26 -6.36 -16.53 -9.48
CA ILE A 26 -6.32 -17.73 -10.34
C ILE A 26 -4.88 -18.09 -10.69
N ARG A 27 -4.08 -17.11 -11.15
CA ARG A 27 -2.67 -17.35 -11.49
C ARG A 27 -1.88 -17.91 -10.30
N ALA A 28 -2.03 -17.32 -9.11
CA ALA A 28 -1.35 -17.78 -7.91
C ALA A 28 -1.78 -19.21 -7.51
N ALA A 29 -3.08 -19.53 -7.61
CA ALA A 29 -3.58 -20.87 -7.35
C ALA A 29 -3.00 -21.89 -8.34
N MET A 30 -2.96 -21.57 -9.64
CA MET A 30 -2.34 -22.44 -10.64
C MET A 30 -0.84 -22.63 -10.38
N THR A 31 -0.10 -21.56 -10.05
CA THR A 31 1.33 -21.67 -9.70
C THR A 31 1.53 -22.64 -8.55
N PHE A 32 0.72 -22.51 -7.48
CA PHE A 32 0.79 -23.40 -6.32
C PHE A 32 0.48 -24.85 -6.68
N THR A 33 -0.58 -25.10 -7.45
CA THR A 33 -0.97 -26.45 -7.86
C THR A 33 0.09 -27.12 -8.73
N PHE A 34 0.63 -26.43 -9.74
CA PHE A 34 1.67 -26.98 -10.60
C PHE A 34 2.98 -27.24 -9.84
N ASN A 35 3.33 -26.37 -8.89
CA ASN A 35 4.47 -26.62 -8.02
C ASN A 35 4.27 -27.91 -7.19
N ARG A 36 3.06 -28.11 -6.65
CA ARG A 36 2.71 -29.33 -5.88
C ARG A 36 2.70 -30.61 -6.74
N LEU A 37 2.40 -30.49 -8.03
CA LEU A 37 2.45 -31.60 -8.99
C LEU A 37 3.88 -31.94 -9.47
N GLY A 38 4.91 -31.27 -8.93
CA GLY A 38 6.31 -31.55 -9.28
C GLY A 38 6.81 -30.82 -10.53
N HIS A 39 6.01 -29.90 -11.08
CA HIS A 39 6.42 -29.06 -12.22
C HIS A 39 7.21 -27.81 -11.80
N GLY A 40 7.42 -27.63 -10.49
CA GLY A 40 8.29 -26.58 -9.93
C GLY A 40 7.85 -25.15 -10.21
N LEU A 41 8.83 -24.24 -10.15
CA LEU A 41 8.69 -22.81 -10.45
C LEU A 41 9.41 -22.41 -11.75
N GLU A 42 9.94 -23.37 -12.49
CA GLU A 42 10.56 -23.11 -13.78
C GLU A 42 9.52 -22.69 -14.81
N ALA A 43 9.92 -21.82 -15.74
CA ALA A 43 9.05 -21.42 -16.83
C ALA A 43 8.71 -22.61 -17.71
N TRP A 44 7.48 -22.64 -18.22
CA TRP A 44 7.05 -23.62 -19.22
C TRP A 44 7.97 -23.60 -20.44
N HIS A 45 8.64 -24.71 -20.72
CA HIS A 45 9.61 -24.86 -21.81
C HIS A 45 9.56 -26.28 -22.35
N GLU A 46 10.02 -26.47 -23.59
CA GLU A 46 10.21 -27.79 -24.18
C GLU A 46 11.54 -28.37 -23.70
N SER A 47 11.53 -29.60 -23.21
CA SER A 47 12.74 -30.27 -22.75
C SER A 47 13.57 -30.72 -23.96
N GLU A 48 14.79 -30.20 -24.10
CA GLU A 48 15.70 -30.54 -25.21
C GLU A 48 16.02 -32.04 -25.30
N VAL A 49 15.90 -32.77 -24.19
CA VAL A 49 16.23 -34.20 -24.10
C VAL A 49 15.03 -35.09 -24.43
N THR A 50 13.82 -34.67 -24.06
CA THR A 50 12.61 -35.53 -24.15
C THR A 50 11.59 -35.04 -25.17
N GLY A 51 11.70 -33.80 -25.66
CA GLY A 51 10.68 -33.13 -26.48
C GLY A 51 9.37 -32.84 -25.72
N GLU A 52 9.30 -33.18 -24.44
CA GLU A 52 8.11 -32.95 -23.62
C GLU A 52 8.11 -31.55 -23.03
N MET A 53 6.94 -30.94 -22.95
CA MET A 53 6.77 -29.66 -22.27
C MET A 53 6.87 -29.85 -20.75
N LYS A 54 7.81 -29.14 -20.12
CA LYS A 54 8.07 -29.16 -18.69
C LYS A 54 8.01 -27.75 -18.09
N GLY A 55 7.96 -27.68 -16.76
CA GLY A 55 7.86 -26.43 -16.01
C GLY A 55 6.42 -26.03 -15.71
N ASN A 56 6.22 -24.78 -15.31
CA ASN A 56 4.94 -24.27 -14.84
C ASN A 56 4.33 -23.29 -15.85
N PRO A 57 3.16 -23.59 -16.44
CA PRO A 57 2.53 -22.71 -17.42
C PRO A 57 2.18 -21.34 -16.82
N SER A 58 1.86 -21.27 -15.52
CA SER A 58 1.47 -20.03 -14.84
C SER A 58 2.60 -18.99 -14.73
N VAL A 59 3.86 -19.42 -14.88
CA VAL A 59 5.06 -18.55 -14.84
C VAL A 59 5.68 -18.34 -16.23
N SER A 60 5.06 -18.87 -17.29
CA SER A 60 5.48 -18.64 -18.67
C SER A 60 5.55 -17.15 -19.03
N GLN A 61 6.45 -16.82 -19.97
CA GLN A 61 6.61 -15.46 -20.48
C GLN A 61 5.32 -14.98 -21.17
N ALA A 62 4.66 -15.85 -21.94
CA ALA A 62 3.41 -15.55 -22.62
C ALA A 62 2.31 -15.10 -21.65
N LEU A 63 2.08 -15.86 -20.56
CA LEU A 63 1.10 -15.46 -19.54
C LEU A 63 1.52 -14.20 -18.78
N THR A 64 2.82 -14.00 -18.53
CA THR A 64 3.29 -12.78 -17.87
C THR A 64 3.00 -11.54 -18.70
N SER A 65 3.33 -11.57 -19.99
CA SER A 65 3.02 -10.51 -20.97
C SER A 65 1.51 -10.27 -21.09
N TYR A 66 0.73 -11.35 -21.13
CA TYR A 66 -0.74 -11.26 -21.12
C TYR A 66 -1.26 -10.60 -19.84
N MET A 67 -0.78 -10.96 -18.65
CA MET A 67 -1.21 -10.36 -17.39
C MET A 67 -0.88 -8.86 -17.30
N VAL A 68 0.25 -8.42 -17.85
CA VAL A 68 0.58 -6.98 -17.95
C VAL A 68 -0.41 -6.26 -18.86
N SER A 69 -0.71 -6.82 -20.03
CA SER A 69 -1.68 -6.26 -20.98
C SER A 69 -3.10 -6.25 -20.40
N LEU A 70 -3.51 -7.32 -19.72
CA LEU A 70 -4.79 -7.42 -19.04
C LEU A 70 -4.93 -6.34 -17.97
N ARG A 71 -3.88 -6.10 -17.16
CA ARG A 71 -3.88 -5.03 -16.17
C ARG A 71 -4.12 -3.65 -16.81
N ARG A 72 -3.41 -3.35 -17.90
CA ARG A 72 -3.56 -2.07 -18.63
C ARG A 72 -4.98 -1.91 -19.18
N ARG A 73 -5.53 -2.95 -19.80
CA ARG A 73 -6.93 -2.95 -20.28
C ARG A 73 -7.92 -2.72 -19.14
N LYS A 74 -7.72 -3.36 -17.99
CA LYS A 74 -8.60 -3.16 -16.82
C LYS A 74 -8.55 -1.75 -16.26
N VAL A 75 -7.38 -1.14 -16.18
CA VAL A 75 -7.25 0.27 -15.80
C VAL A 75 -7.93 1.18 -16.81
N GLN A 76 -7.79 0.91 -18.12
CA GLN A 76 -8.50 1.65 -19.17
C GLN A 76 -10.02 1.49 -19.10
N GLU A 77 -10.51 0.33 -18.65
CA GLU A 77 -11.94 0.06 -18.38
C GLU A 77 -12.43 0.72 -17.07
N GLY A 78 -11.58 1.47 -16.36
CA GLY A 78 -11.94 2.16 -15.12
C GLY A 78 -11.76 1.31 -13.85
N GLU A 79 -11.16 0.12 -13.92
CA GLU A 79 -10.81 -0.65 -12.73
C GLU A 79 -9.71 0.10 -11.96
N THR A 80 -10.02 0.52 -10.73
CA THR A 80 -9.05 1.19 -9.87
C THR A 80 -7.88 0.25 -9.55
N PRO A 81 -6.62 0.67 -9.73
CA PRO A 81 -5.45 -0.17 -9.42
C PRO A 81 -5.47 -0.70 -7.98
N THR A 82 -5.32 -2.01 -7.81
CA THR A 82 -5.42 -2.73 -6.52
C THR A 82 -4.45 -2.24 -5.44
N SER A 83 -3.32 -1.62 -5.80
CA SER A 83 -2.22 -1.31 -4.88
C SER A 83 -2.08 0.17 -4.49
N SER A 84 -3.07 1.01 -4.77
CA SER A 84 -2.96 2.44 -4.48
C SER A 84 -4.32 3.05 -4.20
N ARG A 85 -4.93 2.67 -3.08
CA ARG A 85 -5.70 3.67 -2.36
C ARG A 85 -4.67 4.68 -1.85
N ALA A 86 -4.50 5.76 -2.59
CA ALA A 86 -3.72 6.88 -2.11
C ALA A 86 -4.38 7.36 -0.82
N VAL A 87 -3.59 7.49 0.25
CA VAL A 87 -4.04 8.23 1.43
C VAL A 87 -4.27 9.66 0.94
N THR A 88 -5.53 10.10 0.94
CA THR A 88 -5.90 11.45 0.55
C THR A 88 -5.85 12.38 1.75
N ALA A 89 -5.76 13.69 1.50
CA ALA A 89 -5.88 14.69 2.56
C ALA A 89 -7.20 14.52 3.35
N GLU A 90 -8.29 14.15 2.66
CA GLU A 90 -9.58 13.86 3.30
C GLU A 90 -9.50 12.69 4.28
N ILE A 91 -8.82 11.59 3.91
CA ILE A 91 -8.65 10.43 4.80
C ILE A 91 -7.83 10.82 6.05
N ILE A 92 -6.80 11.66 5.89
CA ILE A 92 -6.00 12.16 7.02
C ILE A 92 -6.83 13.08 7.92
N GLY A 93 -7.68 13.93 7.35
CA GLY A 93 -8.62 14.76 8.09
C GLY A 93 -9.63 13.94 8.88
N GLN A 94 -10.28 12.95 8.25
CA GLN A 94 -11.19 12.04 8.94
C GLN A 94 -10.51 11.27 10.09
N MET A 95 -9.24 10.87 9.90
CA MET A 95 -8.45 10.25 10.97
C MET A 95 -8.17 11.23 12.12
N PHE A 96 -7.91 12.50 11.81
CA PHE A 96 -7.75 13.57 12.80
C PHE A 96 -9.01 13.73 13.64
N ASP A 97 -10.16 13.92 13.01
CA ASP A 97 -11.43 14.14 13.68
C ASP A 97 -11.82 12.95 14.56
N PHE A 98 -11.54 11.73 14.09
CA PHE A 98 -11.80 10.51 14.84
C PHE A 98 -10.91 10.40 16.10
N ASN A 99 -9.62 10.70 15.98
CA ASN A 99 -8.68 10.61 17.09
C ASN A 99 -8.84 11.74 18.12
N HIS A 100 -9.40 12.89 17.73
CA HIS A 100 -9.67 14.02 18.63
C HIS A 100 -11.00 13.92 19.39
N GLN A 101 -11.79 12.86 19.17
CA GLN A 101 -12.94 12.58 20.04
C GLN A 101 -12.48 12.32 21.47
N PRO A 102 -13.18 12.82 22.51
CA PRO A 102 -12.75 12.67 23.91
C PRO A 102 -12.56 11.20 24.30
N GLU A 103 -13.40 10.31 23.77
CA GLU A 103 -13.34 8.85 23.98
C GLU A 103 -12.04 8.21 23.46
N ASN A 104 -11.44 8.77 22.41
CA ASN A 104 -10.23 8.27 21.75
C ASN A 104 -8.98 9.06 22.14
N TRP A 105 -9.16 10.29 22.60
CA TRP A 105 -8.10 11.18 23.03
C TRP A 105 -7.62 10.84 24.43
N GLU A 106 -8.51 10.60 25.38
CA GLU A 106 -8.12 10.41 26.78
C GLU A 106 -7.43 9.05 27.01
N LEU A 107 -6.37 9.06 27.81
CA LEU A 107 -5.74 7.82 28.27
C LEU A 107 -6.62 7.18 29.34
N GLY A 108 -7.50 6.26 28.92
CA GLY A 108 -8.22 5.39 29.82
C GLY A 108 -7.30 4.37 30.50
N SER A 109 -7.70 3.90 31.68
CA SER A 109 -7.08 2.73 32.31
C SER A 109 -7.20 1.51 31.38
N TYR A 110 -6.15 0.68 31.33
CA TYR A 110 -6.13 -0.50 30.48
C TYR A 110 -7.31 -1.43 30.82
N LYS A 111 -8.21 -1.62 29.85
CA LYS A 111 -9.34 -2.56 29.94
C LYS A 111 -9.06 -3.77 29.05
N PRO A 112 -8.89 -4.98 29.61
CA PRO A 112 -8.77 -6.20 28.82
C PRO A 112 -10.00 -6.34 27.91
N THR A 113 -9.78 -6.33 26.60
CA THR A 113 -10.87 -6.38 25.62
C THR A 113 -11.01 -7.80 25.08
N SER A 114 -12.25 -8.29 24.97
CA SER A 114 -12.57 -9.59 24.33
C SER A 114 -12.14 -9.59 22.86
N ARG A 115 -11.73 -10.75 22.32
CA ARG A 115 -11.38 -10.90 20.88
C ARG A 115 -12.48 -10.42 19.91
N LYS A 116 -13.74 -10.39 20.35
CA LYS A 116 -14.88 -9.89 19.56
C LYS A 116 -14.90 -8.35 19.45
N ASP A 117 -14.43 -7.65 20.48
CA ASP A 117 -14.41 -6.17 20.54
C ASP A 117 -13.04 -5.57 20.19
N ALA A 118 -12.01 -6.40 20.05
CA ALA A 118 -10.64 -6.00 19.72
C ALA A 118 -10.53 -5.16 18.43
N ARG A 119 -11.48 -5.28 17.49
CA ARG A 119 -11.54 -4.43 16.29
C ARG A 119 -11.92 -2.97 16.59
N LYS A 120 -12.73 -2.72 17.62
CA LYS A 120 -13.19 -1.36 17.99
C LYS A 120 -12.13 -0.59 18.77
N GLN A 121 -11.31 -1.29 19.55
CA GLN A 121 -10.29 -0.71 20.43
C GLN A 121 -8.86 -0.95 19.94
N TRP A 122 -8.68 -1.03 18.62
CA TRP A 122 -7.36 -1.27 18.04
C TRP A 122 -6.40 -0.11 18.33
N GLY A 123 -5.19 -0.43 18.81
CA GLY A 123 -4.05 0.48 18.99
C GLY A 123 -4.06 1.32 20.27
N GLY A 124 -5.21 1.62 20.87
CA GLY A 124 -5.29 2.59 21.97
C GLY A 124 -4.85 4.01 21.58
N PRO A 125 -4.99 5.01 22.48
CA PRO A 125 -4.77 6.42 22.15
C PRO A 125 -3.35 6.74 21.67
N ASN A 126 -2.33 6.21 22.35
CA ASN A 126 -0.92 6.52 22.03
C ASN A 126 -0.51 6.00 20.65
N PHE A 127 -0.87 4.77 20.31
CA PHE A 127 -0.53 4.21 19.01
C PHE A 127 -1.27 4.93 17.88
N ARG A 128 -2.53 5.32 18.10
CA ARG A 128 -3.32 6.08 17.12
C ARG A 128 -2.71 7.46 16.86
N ARG A 129 -2.25 8.16 17.91
CA ARG A 129 -1.52 9.44 17.77
C ARG A 129 -0.21 9.26 17.01
N LEU A 130 0.54 8.20 17.31
CA LEU A 130 1.78 7.89 16.59
C LEU A 130 1.50 7.64 15.10
N LEU A 131 0.49 6.84 14.78
CA LEU A 131 0.08 6.57 13.40
C LEU A 131 -0.39 7.85 12.70
N GLN A 132 -1.14 8.71 13.37
CA GLN A 132 -1.57 10.00 12.84
C GLN A 132 -0.36 10.83 12.41
N VAL A 133 0.61 11.02 13.30
CA VAL A 133 1.84 11.77 12.99
C VAL A 133 2.61 11.11 11.85
N ALA A 134 2.75 9.78 11.86
CA ALA A 134 3.46 9.03 10.82
C ALA A 134 2.81 9.18 9.44
N TYR A 135 1.48 9.06 9.35
CA TYR A 135 0.75 9.22 8.09
C TYR A 135 0.80 10.67 7.59
N THR A 136 0.69 11.66 8.49
CA THR A 136 0.83 13.08 8.13
C THR A 136 2.24 13.37 7.62
N ALA A 137 3.29 12.87 8.29
CA ALA A 137 4.67 13.00 7.83
C ALA A 137 4.90 12.30 6.49
N ALA A 138 4.37 11.08 6.32
CA ALA A 138 4.42 10.35 5.04
C ALA A 138 3.76 11.15 3.91
N PHE A 139 2.61 11.77 4.17
CA PHE A 139 1.87 12.53 3.18
C PHE A 139 2.57 13.85 2.82
N LEU A 140 2.99 14.63 3.82
CA LEU A 140 3.62 15.94 3.60
C LEU A 140 5.03 15.82 2.99
N CYS A 141 5.84 14.89 3.48
CA CYS A 141 7.17 14.64 2.93
C CYS A 141 7.15 13.66 1.75
N LEU A 142 5.96 13.19 1.33
CA LEU A 142 5.74 12.21 0.26
C LEU A 142 6.56 10.90 0.46
N LEU A 143 6.80 10.50 1.70
CA LEU A 143 7.64 9.36 2.07
C LEU A 143 6.85 8.06 2.04
N ARG A 144 7.55 6.94 1.82
CA ARG A 144 6.98 5.62 2.08
C ARG A 144 6.89 5.39 3.59
N PHE A 145 6.02 4.48 4.01
CA PHE A 145 5.84 4.24 5.44
C PHE A 145 7.08 3.63 6.11
N ASP A 146 7.84 2.80 5.38
CA ASP A 146 9.13 2.25 5.84
C ASP A 146 10.23 3.31 5.98
N GLU A 147 10.13 4.41 5.23
CA GLU A 147 11.00 5.57 5.35
C GLU A 147 10.65 6.40 6.59
N VAL A 148 9.37 6.64 6.86
CA VAL A 148 8.92 7.37 8.07
C VAL A 148 9.37 6.67 9.36
N LEU A 149 9.32 5.34 9.41
CA LEU A 149 9.75 4.57 10.58
C LEU A 149 11.25 4.67 10.88
N LYS A 150 12.07 5.18 9.95
CA LYS A 150 13.51 5.40 10.16
C LYS A 150 13.82 6.76 10.78
N ILE A 151 12.84 7.67 10.82
CA ILE A 151 13.03 9.01 11.38
C ILE A 151 13.23 8.91 12.89
N GLN A 152 14.29 9.53 13.39
CA GLN A 152 14.62 9.54 14.81
C GLN A 152 14.29 10.89 15.45
N VAL A 153 14.15 10.89 16.78
CA VAL A 153 13.74 12.09 17.54
C VAL A 153 14.70 13.26 17.36
N HIS A 154 16.01 12.99 17.28
CA HIS A 154 17.03 14.03 17.11
C HIS A 154 17.01 14.69 15.72
N GLU A 155 16.22 14.16 14.79
CA GLU A 155 16.07 14.71 13.44
C GLU A 155 14.89 15.69 13.36
N ILE A 156 14.13 15.81 14.43
CA ILE A 156 12.98 16.70 14.56
C ILE A 156 13.39 17.88 15.44
N GLU A 157 13.58 19.03 14.81
CA GLU A 157 14.00 20.26 15.49
C GLU A 157 12.87 21.29 15.42
N PRO A 158 12.45 21.88 16.56
CA PRO A 158 11.57 23.04 16.52
C PRO A 158 12.33 24.24 15.92
N VAL A 159 11.66 25.01 15.07
CA VAL A 159 12.29 26.19 14.47
C VAL A 159 12.28 27.34 15.49
N PRO A 160 13.44 27.90 15.87
CA PRO A 160 13.49 28.99 16.84
C PRO A 160 12.73 30.21 16.32
N GLY A 161 11.76 30.69 17.11
CA GLY A 161 10.89 31.81 16.76
C GLY A 161 9.52 31.42 16.17
N ASN A 162 9.24 30.12 15.97
CA ASN A 162 7.90 29.66 15.62
C ASN A 162 7.62 28.25 16.16
N ASP A 163 6.92 28.19 17.31
CA ASP A 163 6.56 26.94 17.99
C ASP A 163 5.64 26.02 17.16
N HIS A 164 5.06 26.53 16.07
CA HIS A 164 4.19 25.78 15.17
C HIS A 164 4.90 25.22 13.92
N ILE A 165 6.23 25.34 13.86
CA ILE A 165 7.01 24.81 12.73
C ILE A 165 8.02 23.79 13.25
N LEU A 166 7.90 22.56 12.75
CA LEU A 166 8.85 21.50 12.97
C LEU A 166 9.68 21.29 11.71
N LYS A 167 11.00 21.32 11.87
CA LYS A 167 11.96 20.95 10.84
C LYS A 167 12.25 19.45 11.01
N ILE A 168 11.92 18.67 10.00
CA ILE A 168 12.27 17.24 9.95
C ILE A 168 13.44 17.07 8.99
N THR A 169 14.57 16.62 9.53
CA THR A 169 15.74 16.23 8.75
C THR A 169 15.59 14.77 8.34
N LEU A 170 15.71 14.46 7.05
CA LEU A 170 15.61 13.08 6.59
C LEU A 170 17.00 12.45 6.51
N PRO A 171 17.25 11.32 7.21
CA PRO A 171 18.57 10.64 7.16
C PRO A 171 18.79 9.88 5.86
N PHE A 172 17.76 9.72 5.04
CA PHE A 172 17.79 8.88 3.84
C PHE A 172 17.45 9.68 2.58
N ARG A 173 18.03 9.20 1.48
CA ARG A 173 18.05 9.85 0.18
C ARG A 173 16.73 9.64 -0.56
N LYS A 174 15.99 10.71 -0.86
CA LYS A 174 14.79 10.59 -1.69
C LYS A 174 15.07 10.67 -3.19
N THR A 175 15.82 11.67 -3.69
CA THR A 175 16.22 11.80 -5.11
C THR A 175 17.32 12.86 -5.36
N ASP A 176 18.49 12.80 -4.70
CA ASP A 176 19.64 13.66 -5.07
C ASP A 176 20.98 12.90 -4.93
N GLN A 177 21.94 13.07 -5.84
CA GLN A 177 23.21 12.31 -5.90
C GLN A 177 24.14 12.54 -4.70
N PHE A 178 23.92 13.62 -3.96
CA PHE A 178 24.64 13.91 -2.73
C PHE A 178 23.61 14.22 -1.64
N GLY A 179 23.45 13.31 -0.67
CA GLY A 179 22.51 13.47 0.44
C GLY A 179 22.90 14.65 1.33
N GLY A 180 21.94 15.47 1.75
CA GLY A 180 22.21 16.56 2.69
C GLY A 180 21.28 17.79 2.66
N ARG A 181 20.12 17.78 1.97
CA ARG A 181 19.18 18.90 2.06
C ARG A 181 18.07 18.63 3.07
N SER A 182 17.97 19.50 4.09
CA SER A 182 16.80 19.63 4.96
C SER A 182 15.57 19.91 4.11
N LEU A 183 14.54 19.06 4.19
CA LEU A 183 13.23 19.44 3.69
C LEU A 183 12.66 20.45 4.70
N GLN A 184 12.70 21.74 4.35
CA GLN A 184 12.07 22.76 5.18
C GLN A 184 10.55 22.70 5.06
N LEU A 185 9.92 22.89 6.21
CA LEU A 185 8.50 23.18 6.46
C LEU A 185 7.56 21.98 6.40
N ILE A 186 7.51 21.23 7.50
CA ILE A 186 6.22 20.75 7.99
C ILE A 186 5.70 21.80 8.96
N GLN A 187 4.73 22.61 8.52
CA GLN A 187 3.88 23.37 9.43
C GLN A 187 2.91 22.37 10.07
N LEU A 188 3.40 21.64 11.07
CA LEU A 188 2.52 20.99 12.03
C LEU A 188 2.01 22.13 12.90
N GLN A 189 0.88 22.71 12.51
CA GLN A 189 -0.04 23.24 13.50
C GLN A 189 -0.46 22.05 14.38
N LEU A 190 0.42 21.66 15.31
CA LEU A 190 0.00 21.29 16.64
C LEU A 190 -0.81 22.51 17.07
N LEU A 191 -2.12 22.40 16.87
CA LEU A 191 -3.13 23.26 17.47
C LEU A 191 -3.00 23.08 18.98
N THR A 192 -1.92 23.61 19.55
CA THR A 192 -2.06 24.41 20.74
C THR A 192 -3.02 25.55 20.36
N LEU A 193 -3.89 25.88 21.32
CA LEU A 193 -4.84 26.98 21.33
C LEU A 193 -6.25 26.60 20.86
N TYR A 194 -7.13 26.32 21.83
CA TYR A 194 -7.85 27.40 22.52
C TYR A 194 -8.13 26.97 23.98
N PRO A 195 -8.41 27.94 24.88
CA PRO A 195 -7.81 28.11 26.21
C PRO A 195 -8.17 27.06 27.27
#